data_AF-A0A6P0N962-F1
#
_entry.id   AF-A0A6P0N962-F1
#
_cell.length_a   1.000
_cell.length_b   1.000
_cell.length_c   1.000
_cell.angle_alpha   90.00
_cell.angle_beta   90.00
_cell.angle_gamma   90.00
#
_symmetry.space_group_name_H-M   'P 1'
#
loop_
_entity.id
_entity.type
_entity.pdbx_description
1 polymer ?
#
loop_
_entity_poly.entity_id
_entity_poly.type
_entity_poly.pdbx_seq_one_letter_code
_entity_poly.pdbx_strand_id
1 'polypeptide(L)'
;YPVYVITYDIDGINNLTTTFNETEIGFDLNGNGNVTDTNVPESQITVAAGLQLNGIFDNNFVTSANWWDPWGDGINNIDTPDDKGNPQPSIVPNPADPNPNPRTVNSSYLSNFVTPIQRRVLFPEYVMEICRKVPVSACNPDDWVVGIQGDPNQQASDLVGTRVDQLLSGTTARPAIDTADRRYPRRIAFLRDNNNNLDLINGGLPTLLGINGTDRIVDNSRTVEQYPYTTFSRTNRPRLQPHALWYRTTTDQNNPSNPAPDQQNFGTNQPLFYQRPLQATTEQPMLVPVLQVHSLTDEPGADDDELPIEAGECVEMEDGWTQRANEDGATFNVVIASGDSPPRPEEYNGSLENFVRFLENWRQAGGSCRNNQGIPVRISGSLIQFKRAAYDTAPFVHANENAGEEPVPTRFGYDIDGGDRGAATSMPYATASGELPYYMAPTRRYGFDVALLTQLPDLFSSRFTTPSAGDPDEFFREVSRDDSWVETLLCAKEDTGDPKKPGPEAVNQRYCRK
;
A
#
# COMPACT_ATOMS: atom_id res chain seq x y z
N TYR A 1 -18.65 5.10 -9.83
CA TYR A 1 -18.30 6.00 -8.72
C TYR A 1 -18.49 7.43 -9.20
N PRO A 2 -18.94 8.37 -8.37
CA PRO A 2 -18.77 9.77 -8.73
C PRO A 2 -17.26 10.02 -8.78
N VAL A 3 -16.75 10.30 -9.97
CA VAL A 3 -15.40 10.79 -10.17
C VAL A 3 -15.37 12.15 -9.48
N TYR A 4 -14.71 12.24 -8.33
CA TYR A 4 -14.52 13.51 -7.67
C TYR A 4 -13.53 14.32 -8.51
N VAL A 5 -14.04 15.39 -9.11
CA VAL A 5 -13.23 16.36 -9.84
C VAL A 5 -12.68 17.33 -8.80
N ILE A 6 -11.36 17.46 -8.74
CA ILE A 6 -10.68 18.53 -8.01
C ILE A 6 -10.08 19.43 -9.08
N THR A 7 -10.27 20.73 -8.93
CA THR A 7 -9.54 21.70 -9.73
C THR A 7 -8.06 21.60 -9.39
N TYR A 8 -7.22 21.18 -10.34
CA TYR A 8 -5.78 21.04 -10.15
C TYR A 8 -5.06 21.92 -11.18
N ASP A 9 -4.17 22.79 -10.69
CA ASP A 9 -3.42 23.78 -11.47
C ASP A 9 -2.10 23.12 -11.93
N ILE A 10 -2.08 22.56 -13.14
CA ILE A 10 -0.94 21.84 -13.72
C ILE A 10 0.15 22.82 -14.16
N ASP A 11 -0.23 23.96 -14.73
CA ASP A 11 0.75 24.95 -15.22
C ASP A 11 1.14 26.00 -14.17
N GLY A 12 0.46 26.04 -13.03
CA GLY A 12 0.77 26.93 -11.91
C GLY A 12 0.39 28.39 -12.17
N ILE A 13 -0.37 28.68 -13.23
CA ILE A 13 -0.76 30.07 -13.56
C ILE A 13 -2.14 30.43 -13.00
N ASN A 14 -2.72 29.60 -12.12
CA ASN A 14 -4.02 29.78 -11.48
C ASN A 14 -5.16 29.97 -12.49
N ASN A 15 -5.08 29.30 -13.65
CA ASN A 15 -6.08 29.37 -14.71
C ASN A 15 -6.59 27.98 -15.13
N LEU A 16 -7.69 27.57 -14.51
CA LEU A 16 -8.29 26.25 -14.69
C LEU A 16 -8.95 25.97 -16.07
N THR A 17 -8.76 26.89 -17.02
CA THR A 17 -9.22 26.76 -18.41
C THR A 17 -8.13 26.29 -19.35
N THR A 18 -6.86 26.26 -18.91
CA THR A 18 -5.79 25.65 -19.68
C THR A 18 -6.14 24.18 -19.93
N THR A 19 -5.93 23.73 -21.16
CA THR A 19 -6.25 22.37 -21.59
C THR A 19 -4.98 21.58 -21.85
N PHE A 20 -5.01 20.32 -21.44
CA PHE A 20 -3.90 19.39 -21.59
C PHE A 20 -4.29 18.19 -22.44
N ASN A 21 -3.27 17.56 -23.02
CA ASN A 21 -3.39 16.42 -23.91
C ASN A 21 -3.04 15.14 -23.15
N GLU A 22 -4.03 14.27 -22.92
CA GLU A 22 -3.84 12.98 -22.26
C GLU A 22 -2.89 12.07 -23.02
N THR A 23 -2.79 12.19 -24.36
CA THR A 23 -1.83 11.37 -25.12
C THR A 23 -0.38 11.76 -24.86
N GLU A 24 -0.15 13.02 -24.48
CA GLU A 24 1.18 13.51 -24.13
C GLU A 24 1.53 13.24 -22.67
N ILE A 25 0.52 13.29 -21.79
CA ILE A 25 0.66 13.05 -20.35
C ILE A 25 0.64 11.54 -20.01
N GLY A 26 0.00 10.72 -20.85
CA GLY A 26 0.04 9.26 -20.77
C GLY A 26 -0.98 8.62 -19.81
N PHE A 27 -2.01 9.34 -19.33
CA PHE A 27 -3.09 8.77 -18.52
C PHE A 27 -4.38 9.61 -18.58
N ASP A 28 -5.48 9.01 -18.10
CA ASP A 28 -6.82 9.58 -18.08
C ASP A 28 -6.94 10.68 -17.02
N LEU A 29 -7.01 11.93 -17.47
CA LEU A 29 -7.07 13.11 -16.61
C LEU A 29 -8.48 13.31 -16.05
N ASN A 30 -9.52 12.97 -16.80
CA ASN A 30 -10.92 13.31 -16.49
C ASN A 30 -11.77 12.13 -15.96
N GLY A 31 -11.19 10.93 -15.93
CA GLY A 31 -11.78 9.72 -15.37
C GLY A 31 -12.85 9.08 -16.24
N ASN A 32 -12.87 9.37 -17.55
CA ASN A 32 -13.86 8.80 -18.48
C ASN A 32 -13.44 7.43 -19.04
N GLY A 33 -12.24 6.95 -18.71
CA GLY A 33 -11.65 5.69 -19.20
C GLY A 33 -10.98 5.81 -20.57
N ASN A 34 -10.82 7.03 -21.10
CA ASN A 34 -10.09 7.34 -22.32
C ASN A 34 -8.77 8.02 -21.95
N VAL A 35 -7.72 7.77 -22.73
CA VAL A 35 -6.39 8.41 -22.58
C VAL A 35 -6.01 9.20 -23.82
N THR A 36 -6.97 9.42 -24.72
CA THR A 36 -6.74 10.09 -26.00
C THR A 36 -7.34 11.48 -26.08
N ASP A 37 -7.87 12.02 -24.98
CA ASP A 37 -8.49 13.34 -25.02
C ASP A 37 -7.40 14.42 -25.13
N THR A 38 -7.49 15.24 -26.18
CA THR A 38 -6.46 16.24 -26.50
C THR A 38 -6.69 17.61 -25.87
N ASN A 39 -7.86 17.81 -25.24
CA ASN A 39 -8.28 19.11 -24.71
C ASN A 39 -9.00 18.95 -23.37
N VAL A 40 -8.34 18.34 -22.38
CA VAL A 40 -8.90 18.22 -21.04
C VAL A 40 -8.57 19.48 -20.24
N PRO A 41 -9.57 20.29 -19.84
CA PRO A 41 -9.32 21.45 -19.02
C PRO A 41 -8.95 21.03 -17.60
N GLU A 42 -8.10 21.82 -16.94
CA GLU A 42 -7.70 21.61 -15.55
C GLU A 42 -8.89 21.49 -14.57
N SER A 43 -9.98 22.18 -14.88
CA SER A 43 -11.24 22.08 -14.12
C SER A 43 -11.92 20.70 -14.17
N GLN A 44 -11.46 19.77 -15.02
CA GLN A 44 -11.98 18.41 -15.14
C GLN A 44 -11.03 17.35 -14.57
N ILE A 45 -9.88 17.75 -14.02
CA ILE A 45 -8.92 16.81 -13.47
C ILE A 45 -9.52 16.05 -12.28
N THR A 46 -9.39 14.73 -12.31
CA THR A 46 -9.84 13.87 -11.20
C THR A 46 -8.86 13.92 -10.03
N VAL A 47 -9.32 13.54 -8.83
CA VAL A 47 -8.44 13.38 -7.68
C VAL A 47 -7.27 12.45 -7.99
N ALA A 48 -7.53 11.30 -8.61
CA ALA A 48 -6.52 10.30 -8.94
C ALA A 48 -5.47 10.88 -9.90
N ALA A 49 -5.93 11.56 -10.94
CA ALA A 49 -5.06 12.28 -11.88
C ALA A 49 -4.20 13.34 -11.18
N GLY A 50 -4.78 14.16 -10.30
CA GLY A 50 -4.03 15.16 -9.53
C GLY A 50 -2.99 14.57 -8.57
N LEU A 51 -3.21 13.36 -8.04
CA LEU A 51 -2.21 12.64 -7.25
C LEU A 51 -1.04 12.19 -8.13
N GLN A 52 -1.33 11.62 -9.29
CA GLN A 52 -0.32 11.17 -10.24
C GLN A 52 0.52 12.34 -10.78
N LEU A 53 -0.08 13.51 -11.00
CA LEU A 53 0.64 14.74 -11.37
C LEU A 53 1.54 15.26 -10.26
N ASN A 54 1.20 14.97 -8.99
CA ASN A 54 2.05 15.22 -7.85
C ASN A 54 3.11 14.12 -7.62
N GLY A 55 3.21 13.13 -8.51
CA GLY A 55 4.16 12.02 -8.43
C GLY A 55 3.79 10.99 -7.36
N ILE A 56 2.50 10.88 -7.02
CA ILE A 56 1.99 10.05 -5.92
C ILE A 56 0.94 9.09 -6.47
N PHE A 57 1.07 7.80 -6.14
CA PHE A 57 0.08 6.79 -6.47
C PHE A 57 -1.22 6.96 -5.67
N ASP A 58 -2.32 6.41 -6.19
CA ASP A 58 -3.66 6.47 -5.57
C ASP A 58 -3.70 5.90 -4.13
N ASN A 59 -2.70 5.11 -3.76
CA ASN A 59 -2.47 4.61 -2.41
C ASN A 59 -1.31 5.39 -1.75
N ASN A 60 -1.65 6.32 -0.86
CA ASN A 60 -0.68 7.16 -0.15
C ASN A 60 0.13 6.32 0.86
N PHE A 61 1.44 6.24 0.65
CA PHE A 61 2.36 5.51 1.52
C PHE A 61 2.61 6.27 2.82
N VAL A 62 2.68 5.52 3.93
CA VAL A 62 3.17 6.04 5.21
C VAL A 62 4.71 6.18 5.14
N THR A 63 5.21 7.17 4.40
CA THR A 63 6.65 7.43 4.24
C THR A 63 7.26 8.21 5.41
N SER A 64 6.41 8.75 6.29
CA SER A 64 6.78 9.75 7.29
C SER A 64 6.60 9.33 8.75
N ALA A 65 6.04 8.15 9.02
CA ALA A 65 6.01 7.58 10.37
C ALA A 65 7.18 6.62 10.63
N ASN A 66 7.75 6.67 11.84
CA ASN A 66 8.72 5.68 12.34
C ASN A 66 7.98 4.40 12.71
N TRP A 67 7.47 3.66 11.73
CA TRP A 67 6.75 2.40 11.96
C TRP A 67 7.64 1.31 12.60
N TRP A 68 8.96 1.51 12.60
CA TRP A 68 9.98 0.63 13.17
C TRP A 68 10.41 1.00 14.60
N ASP A 69 9.88 2.08 15.18
CA ASP A 69 10.05 2.47 16.60
C ASP A 69 8.68 2.33 17.29
N PRO A 70 8.23 1.09 17.58
CA PRO A 70 6.94 0.82 18.21
C PRO A 70 6.85 1.37 19.65
N TRP A 71 7.96 1.68 20.31
CA TRP A 71 7.97 2.17 21.68
C TRP A 71 7.97 3.69 21.78
N GLY A 72 8.23 4.39 20.68
CA GLY A 72 8.14 5.85 20.60
C GLY A 72 9.01 6.52 21.65
N ASP A 73 10.14 5.90 22.01
CA ASP A 73 11.00 6.35 23.11
C ASP A 73 11.72 7.67 22.77
N GLY A 74 11.53 8.16 21.54
CA GLY A 74 12.05 9.43 21.05
C GLY A 74 13.55 9.36 20.77
N ILE A 75 14.16 8.19 20.91
CA ILE A 75 15.53 7.92 20.52
C ILE A 75 15.45 7.52 19.05
N ASN A 76 16.24 8.17 18.20
CA ASN A 76 16.36 7.79 16.78
C ASN A 76 17.05 6.42 16.59
N ASN A 77 16.95 5.53 17.58
CA ASN A 77 17.56 4.22 17.58
C ASN A 77 16.53 3.23 17.06
N ILE A 78 17.00 2.32 16.22
CA ILE A 78 16.18 1.21 15.76
C ILE A 78 16.34 0.12 16.81
N ASP A 79 15.22 -0.46 17.23
CA ASP A 79 15.21 -1.45 18.30
C ASP A 79 16.05 -2.67 17.95
N THR A 80 16.04 -3.05 16.67
CA THR A 80 16.85 -4.13 16.10
C THR A 80 17.23 -3.78 14.66
N PRO A 81 18.33 -3.05 14.40
CA PRO A 81 18.78 -2.77 13.05
C PRO A 81 19.52 -3.96 12.46
N ASP A 82 19.56 -4.07 11.13
CA ASP A 82 20.45 -5.02 10.46
C ASP A 82 21.93 -4.63 10.60
N ASP A 83 22.84 -5.39 9.99
CA ASP A 83 24.28 -5.11 10.03
C ASP A 83 24.66 -3.80 9.30
N LYS A 84 23.79 -3.30 8.42
CA LYS A 84 23.91 -2.03 7.70
C LYS A 84 23.23 -0.88 8.42
N GLY A 85 22.57 -1.16 9.54
CA GLY A 85 21.85 -0.21 10.35
C GLY A 85 20.37 -0.13 10.06
N ASN A 86 19.83 -0.72 8.97
CA ASN A 86 18.47 -0.57 8.44
C ASN A 86 17.37 -1.16 9.35
N PRO A 87 16.12 -0.65 9.26
CA PRO A 87 15.03 -1.15 10.08
C PRO A 87 14.64 -2.54 9.60
N GLN A 88 14.73 -3.50 10.50
CA GLN A 88 14.27 -4.87 10.29
C GLN A 88 13.25 -5.23 11.39
N PRO A 89 12.50 -6.32 11.22
CA PRO A 89 11.43 -6.68 12.14
C PRO A 89 11.99 -6.97 13.53
N SER A 90 11.31 -6.48 14.58
CA SER A 90 11.78 -6.60 15.97
C SER A 90 11.89 -8.06 16.41
N ILE A 91 13.09 -8.51 16.83
CA ILE A 91 13.37 -9.90 17.26
C ILE A 91 13.31 -10.02 18.79
N VAL A 92 12.36 -9.36 19.45
CA VAL A 92 12.34 -9.34 20.93
C VAL A 92 11.62 -10.59 21.43
N PRO A 93 12.29 -11.46 22.21
CA PRO A 93 11.64 -12.60 22.85
C PRO A 93 10.53 -12.09 23.78
N ASN A 94 9.27 -12.43 23.53
CA ASN A 94 8.22 -12.21 24.51
C ASN A 94 8.51 -13.12 25.74
N PRO A 95 8.81 -12.58 26.92
CA PRO A 95 9.13 -13.40 28.09
C PRO A 95 7.93 -14.20 28.64
N ALA A 96 6.72 -13.94 28.13
CA ALA A 96 5.49 -14.65 28.52
C ALA A 96 5.06 -15.77 27.55
N ASP A 97 5.76 -15.98 26.42
CA ASP A 97 5.39 -16.98 25.41
C ASP A 97 6.45 -18.11 25.33
N PRO A 98 6.16 -19.34 25.81
CA PRO A 98 7.08 -20.48 25.79
C PRO A 98 7.17 -21.14 24.40
N ASN A 99 7.09 -20.34 23.33
CA ASN A 99 7.09 -20.81 21.94
C ASN A 99 8.47 -21.38 21.57
N PRO A 100 8.57 -22.58 20.97
CA PRO A 100 9.84 -23.23 20.64
C PRO A 100 10.65 -22.58 19.51
N ASN A 101 10.17 -21.49 18.88
CA ASN A 101 10.93 -20.69 17.93
C ASN A 101 11.42 -19.38 18.59
N PRO A 102 12.74 -19.15 18.74
CA PRO A 102 13.28 -18.02 19.50
C PRO A 102 13.15 -16.64 18.82
N ARG A 103 12.52 -16.54 17.64
CA ARG A 103 12.21 -15.27 16.97
C ARG A 103 10.72 -14.98 17.10
N THR A 104 10.33 -14.31 18.18
CA THR A 104 8.99 -13.69 18.25
C THR A 104 9.10 -12.31 17.63
N VAL A 105 8.56 -12.16 16.41
CA VAL A 105 8.47 -10.86 15.75
C VAL A 105 7.16 -10.19 16.16
N ASN A 106 7.25 -9.00 16.77
CA ASN A 106 6.06 -8.19 17.06
C ASN A 106 5.57 -7.53 15.76
N SER A 107 4.49 -8.06 15.17
CA SER A 107 3.75 -7.40 14.07
C SER A 107 2.65 -6.51 14.63
N SER A 108 2.43 -5.33 14.04
CA SER A 108 1.33 -4.41 14.36
C SER A 108 0.33 -4.34 13.20
N TYR A 109 -0.80 -3.65 13.33
CA TYR A 109 -1.73 -3.44 12.21
C TYR A 109 -1.07 -2.72 11.01
N LEU A 110 -0.10 -1.83 11.26
CA LEU A 110 0.66 -1.15 10.20
C LEU A 110 1.77 -2.06 9.65
N SER A 111 2.37 -2.88 10.49
CA SER A 111 3.30 -3.95 10.14
C SER A 111 2.58 -5.31 10.00
N ASN A 112 1.37 -5.32 9.43
CA ASN A 112 0.64 -6.54 9.11
C ASN A 112 1.14 -7.17 7.80
N PHE A 113 2.16 -6.55 7.19
CA PHE A 113 2.95 -7.02 6.05
C PHE A 113 2.18 -7.22 4.73
N VAL A 114 0.88 -6.95 4.77
CA VAL A 114 0.01 -6.73 3.61
C VAL A 114 -0.19 -5.23 3.33
N THR A 115 0.05 -4.38 4.34
CA THR A 115 0.03 -2.93 4.16
C THR A 115 1.25 -2.56 3.30
N PRO A 116 1.06 -1.88 2.16
CA PRO A 116 2.16 -1.45 1.32
C PRO A 116 2.93 -0.33 2.03
N ILE A 117 3.99 -0.69 2.76
CA ILE A 117 4.94 0.25 3.33
C ILE A 117 6.18 0.23 2.46
N GLN A 118 6.69 1.41 2.11
CA GLN A 118 7.93 1.51 1.36
C GLN A 118 9.13 1.05 2.19
N ARG A 119 9.96 0.21 1.58
CA ARG A 119 11.21 -0.30 2.12
C ARG A 119 12.20 0.81 2.46
N ARG A 120 12.95 0.59 3.54
CA ARG A 120 14.09 1.42 3.94
C ARG A 120 15.33 0.54 3.98
N VAL A 121 16.31 0.87 3.16
CA VAL A 121 17.54 0.08 2.95
C VAL A 121 18.74 1.02 2.87
N LEU A 122 19.94 0.47 2.67
CA LEU A 122 21.08 1.29 2.31
C LEU A 122 20.93 1.76 0.85
N PHE A 123 20.51 3.01 0.65
CA PHE A 123 20.18 3.54 -0.68
C PHE A 123 20.69 4.99 -0.83
N PRO A 124 20.80 5.54 -2.06
CA PRO A 124 21.11 6.96 -2.24
C PRO A 124 20.12 7.88 -1.49
N GLU A 125 20.67 8.85 -0.75
CA GLU A 125 19.87 9.79 0.04
C GLU A 125 19.44 11.01 -0.78
N TYR A 126 18.13 11.18 -0.96
CA TYR A 126 17.53 12.28 -1.71
C TYR A 126 16.86 13.29 -0.78
N VAL A 127 16.84 14.56 -1.21
CA VAL A 127 16.07 15.61 -0.56
C VAL A 127 14.58 15.32 -0.73
N MET A 128 13.79 15.57 0.32
CA MET A 128 12.33 15.40 0.24
C MET A 128 11.65 16.76 0.40
N GLU A 129 10.64 17.04 -0.41
CA GLU A 129 9.70 18.15 -0.20
C GLU A 129 8.51 17.68 0.64
N ILE A 130 7.87 18.61 1.34
CA ILE A 130 6.69 18.39 2.16
C ILE A 130 5.56 19.32 1.72
N CYS A 131 4.34 18.80 1.66
CA CYS A 131 3.14 19.62 1.53
C CYS A 131 2.31 19.55 2.81
N ARG A 132 2.08 20.69 3.47
CA ARG A 132 1.39 20.76 4.78
C ARG A 132 -0.14 20.76 4.68
N LYS A 133 -0.71 20.04 3.70
CA LYS A 133 -2.16 19.91 3.47
C LYS A 133 -2.59 18.44 3.54
N VAL A 134 -3.80 18.21 4.04
CA VAL A 134 -4.43 16.89 4.11
C VAL A 134 -5.89 17.05 3.66
N PRO A 135 -6.37 16.28 2.67
CA PRO A 135 -5.68 15.20 1.93
C PRO A 135 -4.59 15.73 0.99
N VAL A 136 -3.67 14.85 0.55
CA VAL A 136 -2.59 15.20 -0.38
C VAL A 136 -3.10 15.73 -1.73
N SER A 137 -4.32 15.38 -2.12
CA SER A 137 -4.99 15.96 -3.29
C SER A 137 -5.33 17.44 -3.17
N ALA A 138 -5.15 18.05 -1.99
CA ALA A 138 -5.24 19.49 -1.78
C ALA A 138 -3.90 20.23 -1.98
N CYS A 139 -2.82 19.50 -2.26
CA CYS A 139 -1.50 20.06 -2.54
C CYS A 139 -1.41 20.55 -3.98
N ASN A 140 -1.21 21.85 -4.14
CA ASN A 140 -0.84 22.48 -5.39
C ASN A 140 0.68 22.47 -5.55
N PRO A 141 1.21 22.72 -6.75
CA PRO A 141 2.64 22.74 -6.99
C PRO A 141 3.47 23.62 -6.05
N ASP A 142 2.96 24.80 -5.70
CA ASP A 142 3.65 25.76 -4.83
C ASP A 142 3.64 25.37 -3.33
N ASP A 143 2.84 24.38 -2.94
CA ASP A 143 2.78 23.95 -1.53
C ASP A 143 3.93 23.03 -1.13
N TRP A 144 4.70 22.55 -2.11
CA TRP A 144 5.80 21.62 -1.90
C TRP A 144 7.08 22.38 -1.61
N VAL A 145 7.52 22.30 -0.35
CA VAL A 145 8.68 23.04 0.15
C VAL A 145 9.60 22.12 0.94
N VAL A 146 10.85 22.50 1.14
CA VAL A 146 11.78 21.81 2.05
C VAL A 146 11.87 22.56 3.37
N GLY A 147 12.10 23.87 3.26
CA GLY A 147 12.29 24.77 4.39
C GLY A 147 13.59 24.53 5.16
N ILE A 148 14.09 25.60 5.77
CA ILE A 148 15.23 25.60 6.70
C ILE A 148 14.88 26.39 7.97
N GLN A 149 15.72 26.29 8.99
CA GLN A 149 15.52 27.08 10.20
C GLN A 149 15.50 28.59 9.88
N GLY A 150 14.39 29.25 10.19
CA GLY A 150 14.18 30.68 9.92
C GLY A 150 13.39 30.97 8.65
N ASP A 151 13.29 30.00 7.73
CA ASP A 151 12.49 30.12 6.51
C ASP A 151 11.87 28.75 6.12
N PRO A 152 10.66 28.44 6.59
CA PRO A 152 10.05 27.11 6.43
C PRO A 152 9.46 26.85 5.04
N ASN A 153 9.54 27.81 4.11
CA ASN A 153 8.87 27.77 2.82
C ASN A 153 9.83 27.86 1.62
N GLN A 154 11.09 27.49 1.82
CA GLN A 154 12.07 27.45 0.71
C GLN A 154 11.86 26.23 -0.18
N GLN A 155 11.99 26.45 -1.49
CA GLN A 155 12.01 25.39 -2.49
C GLN A 155 13.32 24.60 -2.45
N ALA A 156 13.29 23.35 -2.91
CA ALA A 156 14.48 22.51 -2.89
C ALA A 156 15.61 23.04 -3.80
N SER A 157 15.26 23.65 -4.94
CA SER A 157 16.20 24.24 -5.90
C SER A 157 17.10 25.32 -5.28
N ASP A 158 16.54 26.12 -4.38
CA ASP A 158 17.26 27.21 -3.70
C ASP A 158 18.22 26.70 -2.61
N LEU A 159 18.12 25.43 -2.25
CA LEU A 159 18.85 24.83 -1.14
C LEU A 159 20.11 24.09 -1.57
N VAL A 160 20.50 24.11 -2.85
CA VAL A 160 21.77 23.53 -3.31
C VAL A 160 22.94 24.16 -2.54
N GLY A 161 23.81 23.32 -1.96
CA GLY A 161 24.88 23.74 -1.05
C GLY A 161 24.48 23.87 0.42
N THR A 162 23.20 23.75 0.76
CA THR A 162 22.71 23.76 2.15
C THR A 162 22.96 22.42 2.82
N ARG A 163 23.34 22.42 4.11
CA ARG A 163 23.59 21.18 4.86
C ARG A 163 22.30 20.42 5.16
N VAL A 164 22.37 19.09 5.07
CA VAL A 164 21.23 18.17 5.30
C VAL A 164 20.60 18.29 6.69
N ASP A 165 21.35 18.72 7.71
CA ASP A 165 20.84 18.88 9.09
C ASP A 165 19.96 20.12 9.26
N GLN A 166 19.91 20.99 8.24
CA GLN A 166 19.06 22.19 8.22
C GLN A 166 17.74 21.97 7.49
N LEU A 167 17.59 20.88 6.73
CA LEU A 167 16.40 20.61 5.90
C LEU A 167 15.22 20.19 6.78
N LEU A 168 14.20 21.03 6.91
CA LEU A 168 13.09 20.80 7.84
C LEU A 168 12.20 19.62 7.42
N SER A 169 11.96 19.44 6.13
CA SER A 169 11.21 18.31 5.54
C SER A 169 11.93 16.95 5.65
N GLY A 170 13.24 16.97 5.92
CA GLY A 170 14.10 15.80 5.98
C GLY A 170 14.53 15.27 4.59
N THR A 171 14.88 14.00 4.54
CA THR A 171 15.39 13.31 3.35
C THR A 171 14.71 11.95 3.20
N THR A 172 15.07 11.18 2.18
CA THR A 172 14.64 9.77 2.09
C THR A 172 15.13 8.96 3.29
N ALA A 173 16.27 9.31 3.91
CA ALA A 173 16.81 8.64 5.09
C ALA A 173 16.41 9.27 6.43
N ARG A 174 15.88 10.50 6.43
CA ARG A 174 15.58 11.26 7.66
C ARG A 174 14.12 11.71 7.69
N PRO A 175 13.40 11.51 8.80
CA PRO A 175 12.07 12.09 8.95
C PRO A 175 12.15 13.62 8.95
N ALA A 176 11.00 14.27 8.79
CA ALA A 176 10.90 15.71 9.03
C ALA A 176 11.39 16.04 10.45
N ILE A 177 12.13 17.13 10.59
CA ILE A 177 12.75 17.57 11.85
C ILE A 177 11.65 17.85 12.87
N ASP A 178 10.62 18.61 12.48
CA ASP A 178 9.44 18.80 13.31
C ASP A 178 8.57 17.55 13.31
N THR A 179 8.36 16.98 14.50
CA THR A 179 7.44 15.87 14.72
C THR A 179 6.01 16.16 14.22
N ALA A 180 5.55 17.40 14.27
CA ALA A 180 4.23 17.78 13.81
C ALA A 180 4.10 17.67 12.28
N ASP A 181 5.21 17.80 11.55
CA ASP A 181 5.26 17.73 10.09
C ASP A 181 5.30 16.28 9.57
N ARG A 182 5.60 15.29 10.42
CA ARG A 182 5.67 13.86 10.05
C ARG A 182 4.32 13.24 9.66
N ARG A 183 3.20 13.95 9.83
CA ARG A 183 1.87 13.48 9.37
C ARG A 183 1.57 13.85 7.92
N TYR A 184 2.35 14.74 7.33
CA TYR A 184 2.10 15.29 6.02
C TYR A 184 2.80 14.46 4.92
N PRO A 185 2.26 14.48 3.69
CA PRO A 185 2.87 13.82 2.54
C PRO A 185 4.24 14.43 2.22
N ARG A 186 5.16 13.58 1.77
CA ARG A 186 6.50 13.97 1.30
C ARG A 186 6.84 13.25 0.00
N ARG A 187 7.62 13.90 -0.86
CA ARG A 187 8.10 13.37 -2.16
C ARG A 187 9.55 13.76 -2.43
N ILE A 188 10.25 13.03 -3.29
CA ILE A 188 11.64 13.36 -3.66
C ILE A 188 11.68 14.69 -4.42
N ALA A 189 12.65 15.54 -4.10
CA ALA A 189 12.83 16.82 -4.76
C ALA A 189 13.60 16.70 -6.09
N PHE A 190 13.17 17.48 -7.08
CA PHE A 190 13.87 17.67 -8.35
C PHE A 190 14.18 19.15 -8.54
N LEU A 191 15.17 19.44 -9.36
CA LEU A 191 15.49 20.82 -9.73
C LEU A 191 14.33 21.43 -10.51
N ARG A 192 13.96 22.64 -10.13
CA ARG A 192 12.91 23.47 -10.74
C ARG A 192 13.46 24.81 -11.22
N ASP A 193 12.87 25.35 -12.26
CA ASP A 193 13.19 26.67 -12.81
C ASP A 193 12.56 27.81 -12.00
N ASN A 194 12.78 29.05 -12.42
CA ASN A 194 12.23 30.24 -11.74
C ASN A 194 10.70 30.35 -11.79
N ASN A 195 10.04 29.56 -12.64
CA ASN A 195 8.58 29.47 -12.75
C ASN A 195 8.03 28.26 -12.00
N ASN A 196 8.85 27.59 -11.18
CA ASN A 196 8.50 26.36 -10.46
C ASN A 196 8.19 25.15 -11.37
N ASN A 197 8.57 25.20 -12.65
CA ASN A 197 8.48 24.05 -13.55
C ASN A 197 9.69 23.13 -13.36
N LEU A 198 9.56 21.85 -13.68
CA LEU A 198 10.70 20.93 -13.73
C LEU A 198 11.77 21.47 -14.68
N ASP A 199 13.01 21.57 -14.18
CA ASP A 199 14.15 21.91 -15.01
C ASP A 199 14.59 20.67 -15.79
N LEU A 200 14.15 20.60 -17.05
CA LEU A 200 14.47 19.52 -17.97
C LEU A 200 15.71 19.86 -18.80
N ILE A 201 16.87 19.34 -18.38
CA ILE A 201 18.16 19.57 -19.04
C ILE A 201 18.36 18.54 -20.17
N ASN A 202 19.13 18.90 -21.21
CA ASN A 202 19.68 18.01 -22.25
C ASN A 202 18.71 16.94 -22.80
N GLY A 203 17.62 17.37 -23.43
CA GLY A 203 16.73 16.45 -24.14
C GLY A 203 15.52 15.96 -23.35
N GLY A 204 15.15 16.64 -22.26
CA GLY A 204 13.89 16.39 -21.55
C GLY A 204 14.04 15.65 -20.22
N LEU A 205 15.26 15.56 -19.65
CA LEU A 205 15.50 14.80 -18.43
C LEU A 205 15.56 15.72 -17.20
N PRO A 206 14.92 15.34 -16.08
CA PRO A 206 14.95 16.13 -14.85
C PRO A 206 16.31 15.97 -14.15
N THR A 207 16.58 16.83 -13.17
CA THR A 207 17.77 16.72 -12.31
C THR A 207 17.36 16.37 -10.88
N LEU A 208 17.94 15.29 -10.33
CA LEU A 208 17.68 14.85 -8.96
C LEU A 208 18.40 15.75 -7.95
N LEU A 209 17.77 16.03 -6.80
CA LEU A 209 18.43 16.69 -5.67
C LEU A 209 18.76 15.68 -4.57
N GLY A 210 20.05 15.47 -4.35
CA GLY A 210 20.58 14.46 -3.44
C GLY A 210 21.52 15.04 -2.39
N ILE A 211 21.96 14.21 -1.46
CA ILE A 211 22.95 14.60 -0.46
C ILE A 211 24.34 14.13 -0.88
N ASN A 212 25.27 15.08 -1.03
CA ASN A 212 26.68 14.78 -1.24
C ASN A 212 27.31 14.20 0.04
N GLY A 213 28.23 13.26 -0.12
CA GLY A 213 29.09 12.81 0.96
C GLY A 213 29.74 11.46 0.64
N THR A 214 30.47 10.95 1.62
CA THR A 214 31.03 9.60 1.55
C THR A 214 29.99 8.57 2.01
N ASP A 215 29.84 7.49 1.24
CA ASP A 215 28.94 6.37 1.51
C ASP A 215 29.06 5.85 2.95
N ARG A 216 27.93 5.61 3.62
CA ARG A 216 27.84 5.03 4.99
C ARG A 216 28.56 5.84 6.07
N ILE A 217 29.09 7.04 5.77
CA ILE A 217 29.81 7.86 6.74
C ILE A 217 28.91 8.98 7.27
N VAL A 218 29.03 9.21 8.57
CA VAL A 218 28.38 10.33 9.26
C VAL A 218 29.02 11.69 8.91
N ASP A 219 29.62 11.86 7.72
CA ASP A 219 30.57 12.94 7.35
C ASP A 219 29.94 14.35 7.48
N ASN A 220 30.71 15.42 7.62
CA ASN A 220 30.22 16.75 8.08
C ASN A 220 29.90 17.77 6.98
N SER A 221 30.21 17.52 5.69
CA SER A 221 29.85 18.44 4.60
C SER A 221 28.36 18.34 4.24
N ARG A 222 27.87 17.15 3.86
CA ARG A 222 26.45 16.75 3.69
C ARG A 222 25.53 17.77 3.05
N THR A 223 26.00 18.44 2.01
CA THR A 223 25.22 19.47 1.35
C THR A 223 24.29 18.88 0.30
N VAL A 224 23.19 19.57 0.01
CA VAL A 224 22.37 19.30 -1.16
C VAL A 224 23.20 19.52 -2.43
N GLU A 225 23.15 18.59 -3.37
CA GLU A 225 23.81 18.66 -4.67
C GLU A 225 22.88 18.13 -5.78
N GLN A 226 23.17 18.58 -7.00
CA GLN A 226 22.44 18.19 -8.21
C GLN A 226 23.05 16.93 -8.82
N TYR A 227 22.20 15.98 -9.18
CA TYR A 227 22.59 14.74 -9.85
C TYR A 227 21.82 14.58 -11.16
N PRO A 228 22.32 15.15 -12.27
CA PRO A 228 21.73 14.95 -13.59
C PRO A 228 21.84 13.49 -14.03
N TYR A 229 20.76 12.95 -14.61
CA TYR A 229 20.69 11.56 -15.08
C TYR A 229 21.84 11.17 -16.01
N THR A 230 22.18 12.05 -16.97
CA THR A 230 23.24 11.82 -17.97
C THR A 230 24.64 11.67 -17.40
N THR A 231 24.82 12.03 -16.13
CA THR A 231 26.11 11.95 -15.42
C THR A 231 26.06 10.98 -14.25
N PHE A 232 24.91 10.35 -14.01
CA PHE A 232 24.71 9.49 -12.85
C PHE A 232 25.62 8.28 -12.97
N SER A 233 26.38 7.97 -11.93
CA SER A 233 27.27 6.81 -11.91
C SER A 233 27.63 6.42 -10.50
N ARG A 234 28.30 5.27 -10.34
CA ARG A 234 28.86 4.84 -9.05
C ARG A 234 29.66 5.92 -8.33
N THR A 235 30.37 6.78 -9.06
CA THR A 235 31.20 7.87 -8.50
C THR A 235 30.50 9.23 -8.51
N ASN A 236 29.37 9.36 -9.18
CA ASN A 236 28.59 10.58 -9.28
C ASN A 236 27.11 10.28 -9.03
N ARG A 237 26.79 10.06 -7.76
CA ARG A 237 25.46 9.77 -7.23
C ARG A 237 25.35 10.34 -5.81
N PRO A 238 24.13 10.51 -5.27
CA PRO A 238 23.98 10.85 -3.86
C PRO A 238 24.63 9.77 -2.99
N ARG A 239 25.12 10.18 -1.81
CA ARG A 239 25.74 9.25 -0.87
C ARG A 239 24.79 8.11 -0.52
N LEU A 240 25.34 6.93 -0.28
CA LEU A 240 24.60 5.85 0.35
C LEU A 240 24.37 6.14 1.82
N GLN A 241 23.13 6.02 2.26
CA GLN A 241 22.74 6.21 3.64
C GLN A 241 21.77 5.10 4.10
N PRO A 242 22.00 4.48 5.26
CA PRO A 242 21.03 3.58 5.86
C PRO A 242 19.69 4.29 6.08
N HIS A 243 18.59 3.55 6.11
CA HIS A 243 17.22 4.05 6.25
C HIS A 243 16.65 4.79 5.05
N ALA A 244 17.39 4.91 3.96
CA ALA A 244 16.89 5.59 2.78
C ALA A 244 15.73 4.79 2.17
N LEU A 245 14.67 5.51 1.78
CA LEU A 245 13.54 4.94 1.03
C LEU A 245 14.04 4.32 -0.28
N TRP A 246 13.65 3.07 -0.54
CA TRP A 246 14.06 2.31 -1.72
C TRP A 246 13.09 2.54 -2.88
N TYR A 247 13.63 2.83 -4.06
CA TYR A 247 12.91 3.02 -5.31
C TYR A 247 13.52 2.15 -6.41
N ARG A 248 12.72 1.80 -7.41
CA ARG A 248 13.20 1.23 -8.67
C ARG A 248 14.15 2.21 -9.35
N THR A 249 15.19 1.67 -9.95
CA THR A 249 16.19 2.39 -10.74
C THR A 249 16.18 1.89 -12.19
N THR A 250 17.00 2.50 -13.03
CA THR A 250 17.06 2.18 -14.47
C THR A 250 18.48 2.24 -14.99
N THR A 251 18.83 1.31 -15.87
CA THR A 251 20.11 1.35 -16.59
C THR A 251 20.05 2.31 -17.79
N ASP A 252 18.85 2.68 -18.27
CA ASP A 252 18.66 3.65 -19.35
C ASP A 252 18.65 5.08 -18.82
N GLN A 253 19.83 5.68 -18.71
CA GLN A 253 19.98 7.07 -18.26
C GLN A 253 19.44 8.10 -19.27
N ASN A 254 19.25 7.72 -20.53
CA ASN A 254 18.78 8.62 -21.59
C ASN A 254 17.26 8.58 -21.73
N ASN A 255 16.64 7.47 -21.36
CA ASN A 255 15.20 7.34 -21.23
C ASN A 255 14.84 6.59 -19.93
N PRO A 256 14.87 7.28 -18.77
CA PRO A 256 14.56 6.68 -17.48
C PRO A 256 13.12 6.21 -17.30
N SER A 257 12.25 6.45 -18.30
CA SER A 257 10.89 5.94 -18.38
C SER A 257 10.72 4.70 -19.25
N ASN A 258 11.81 4.15 -19.80
CA ASN A 258 11.77 2.93 -20.57
C ASN A 258 11.38 1.73 -19.68
N PRO A 259 10.19 1.12 -19.88
CA PRO A 259 9.73 0.05 -19.01
C PRO A 259 10.36 -1.31 -19.33
N ALA A 260 11.17 -1.40 -20.39
CA ALA A 260 11.70 -2.66 -20.90
C ALA A 260 12.42 -3.47 -19.80
N PRO A 261 12.20 -4.80 -19.70
CA PRO A 261 12.78 -5.66 -18.66
C PRO A 261 14.31 -5.53 -18.52
N ASP A 262 15.03 -5.41 -19.63
CA ASP A 262 16.49 -5.28 -19.67
C ASP A 262 17.01 -3.92 -19.20
N GLN A 263 16.10 -2.94 -19.01
CA GLN A 263 16.42 -1.62 -18.49
C GLN A 263 16.05 -1.47 -17.01
N GLN A 264 15.34 -2.43 -16.43
CA GLN A 264 14.95 -2.40 -15.03
C GLN A 264 16.15 -2.60 -14.11
N ASN A 265 16.15 -1.90 -12.99
CA ASN A 265 17.14 -2.07 -11.95
C ASN A 265 16.57 -1.69 -10.58
N PHE A 266 17.25 -2.11 -9.52
CA PHE A 266 16.95 -1.80 -8.13
C PHE A 266 18.21 -1.44 -7.34
N GLY A 267 19.37 -1.54 -8.00
CA GLY A 267 20.69 -1.31 -7.43
C GLY A 267 20.99 0.15 -7.19
N THR A 268 21.98 0.38 -6.35
CA THR A 268 22.29 1.72 -5.83
C THR A 268 23.14 2.59 -6.75
N ASN A 269 23.73 2.05 -7.83
CA ASN A 269 24.57 2.80 -8.78
C ASN A 269 23.79 3.41 -9.94
N GLN A 270 22.50 3.13 -10.03
CA GLN A 270 21.65 3.53 -11.13
C GLN A 270 20.71 4.68 -10.71
N PRO A 271 20.36 5.60 -11.62
CA PRO A 271 19.42 6.68 -11.31
C PRO A 271 17.99 6.15 -11.15
N LEU A 272 17.11 6.96 -10.56
CA LEU A 272 15.73 6.57 -10.26
C LEU A 272 14.90 6.36 -11.54
N PHE A 273 14.11 5.29 -11.59
CA PHE A 273 13.11 5.09 -12.64
C PHE A 273 11.87 5.93 -12.37
N TYR A 274 11.26 6.49 -13.43
CA TYR A 274 9.95 7.13 -13.36
C TYR A 274 9.05 6.62 -14.49
N GLN A 275 7.75 6.46 -14.24
CA GLN A 275 6.90 5.66 -15.13
C GLN A 275 6.61 6.25 -16.51
N ARG A 276 6.82 7.55 -16.73
CA ARG A 276 6.40 8.22 -17.96
C ARG A 276 7.32 9.37 -18.36
N PRO A 277 7.46 9.65 -19.67
CA PRO A 277 8.14 10.85 -20.12
C PRO A 277 7.57 12.11 -19.47
N LEU A 278 8.43 13.08 -19.21
CA LEU A 278 8.06 14.30 -18.49
C LEU A 278 7.94 15.47 -19.45
N GLN A 279 7.06 16.41 -19.12
CA GLN A 279 7.00 17.72 -19.74
C GLN A 279 7.51 18.80 -18.78
N ALA A 280 8.00 19.91 -19.33
CA ALA A 280 8.49 21.05 -18.55
C ALA A 280 7.33 21.85 -17.95
N THR A 281 6.59 21.23 -17.04
CA THR A 281 5.46 21.79 -16.30
C THR A 281 5.73 21.67 -14.80
N THR A 282 4.74 21.98 -13.96
CA THR A 282 4.87 21.79 -12.52
C THR A 282 4.75 20.32 -12.08
N GLU A 283 4.42 19.42 -13.01
CA GLU A 283 4.33 17.98 -12.81
C GLU A 283 5.54 17.43 -12.02
N GLN A 284 5.31 16.37 -11.27
CA GLN A 284 6.34 15.67 -10.53
C GLN A 284 6.61 14.28 -11.15
N PRO A 285 7.87 13.84 -11.26
CA PRO A 285 8.18 12.49 -11.71
C PRO A 285 7.55 11.42 -10.82
N MET A 286 6.83 10.47 -11.43
CA MET A 286 6.18 9.37 -10.73
C MET A 286 7.16 8.22 -10.52
N LEU A 287 7.81 8.25 -9.35
CA LEU A 287 8.82 7.28 -8.93
C LEU A 287 8.19 6.00 -8.38
N VAL A 288 8.75 4.83 -8.72
CA VAL A 288 8.22 3.52 -8.29
C VAL A 288 8.86 3.07 -6.97
N PRO A 289 8.11 2.99 -5.86
CA PRO A 289 8.65 2.62 -4.55
C PRO A 289 8.75 1.11 -4.37
N VAL A 290 9.89 0.61 -3.89
CA VAL A 290 10.02 -0.80 -3.48
C VAL A 290 9.35 -0.98 -2.14
N LEU A 291 8.39 -1.90 -2.08
CA LEU A 291 7.55 -2.12 -0.90
C LEU A 291 8.05 -3.30 -0.08
N GLN A 292 7.75 -3.28 1.22
CA GLN A 292 8.04 -4.38 2.14
C GLN A 292 7.35 -5.69 1.74
N VAL A 293 6.38 -5.63 0.83
CA VAL A 293 5.66 -6.81 0.35
C VAL A 293 6.43 -7.53 -0.76
N HIS A 294 7.42 -6.85 -1.39
CA HIS A 294 8.30 -7.45 -2.40
C HIS A 294 9.53 -8.14 -1.81
N SER A 295 9.99 -7.73 -0.64
CA SER A 295 11.04 -8.46 0.07
C SER A 295 11.01 -8.10 1.53
N LEU A 296 11.57 -8.94 2.40
CA LEU A 296 11.62 -8.79 3.86
C LEU A 296 12.98 -8.41 4.43
N THR A 297 14.06 -8.88 3.82
CA THR A 297 15.44 -8.62 4.28
C THR A 297 16.39 -8.27 3.16
N ASP A 298 15.95 -8.34 1.89
CA ASP A 298 16.85 -8.02 0.81
C ASP A 298 17.25 -6.56 0.86
N GLU A 299 18.51 -6.39 0.48
CA GLU A 299 19.20 -5.14 0.43
C GLU A 299 19.77 -5.01 -0.98
N PRO A 300 19.62 -3.83 -1.61
CA PRO A 300 20.12 -3.63 -2.94
C PRO A 300 21.65 -3.75 -2.97
N GLY A 301 22.13 -4.54 -3.91
CA GLY A 301 23.49 -4.50 -4.38
C GLY A 301 23.78 -3.23 -5.18
N ALA A 302 24.95 -3.25 -5.81
CA ALA A 302 25.42 -2.09 -6.56
C ALA A 302 24.65 -1.93 -7.88
N ASP A 303 24.38 -3.06 -8.53
CA ASP A 303 23.70 -3.20 -9.80
C ASP A 303 22.83 -4.46 -9.68
N ASP A 304 21.54 -4.27 -9.44
CA ASP A 304 20.58 -5.36 -9.22
C ASP A 304 19.49 -5.24 -10.27
N ASP A 305 19.46 -6.15 -11.22
CA ASP A 305 18.49 -6.19 -12.32
C ASP A 305 17.22 -6.96 -11.99
N GLU A 306 17.19 -7.69 -10.87
CA GLU A 306 16.05 -8.49 -10.43
C GLU A 306 15.26 -7.79 -9.31
N LEU A 307 13.94 -7.92 -9.35
CA LEU A 307 13.09 -7.53 -8.22
C LEU A 307 13.42 -8.47 -7.04
N PRO A 308 13.50 -7.97 -5.80
CA PRO A 308 13.86 -8.75 -4.61
C PRO A 308 12.97 -9.96 -4.22
N ILE A 309 12.05 -10.42 -5.08
CA ILE A 309 11.13 -11.52 -4.81
C ILE A 309 11.73 -12.89 -5.21
N GLU A 310 12.72 -12.92 -6.10
CA GLU A 310 13.02 -14.13 -6.87
C GLU A 310 13.81 -15.21 -6.11
N ALA A 311 14.54 -14.83 -5.04
CA ALA A 311 15.45 -15.73 -4.34
C ALA A 311 14.87 -16.38 -3.06
N GLY A 312 13.71 -17.03 -3.15
CA GLY A 312 13.34 -18.05 -2.16
C GLY A 312 13.02 -17.59 -0.73
N GLU A 313 12.49 -16.38 -0.57
CA GLU A 313 12.08 -15.75 0.72
C GLU A 313 11.06 -16.53 1.56
N CYS A 314 10.56 -17.65 1.05
CA CYS A 314 9.80 -18.64 1.78
C CYS A 314 10.40 -19.05 3.14
N VAL A 315 11.73 -19.04 3.25
CA VAL A 315 12.46 -19.38 4.48
C VAL A 315 12.20 -18.36 5.59
N GLU A 316 12.02 -17.08 5.25
CA GLU A 316 11.84 -16.02 6.26
C GLU A 316 10.41 -15.96 6.83
N MET A 317 9.46 -16.62 6.15
CA MET A 317 8.09 -16.79 6.64
C MET A 317 7.98 -17.92 7.70
N GLU A 318 8.91 -18.88 7.70
CA GLU A 318 9.02 -19.92 8.75
C GLU A 318 9.61 -19.34 10.06
N ASP A 319 10.33 -18.22 9.97
CA ASP A 319 11.07 -17.57 11.06
C ASP A 319 10.24 -16.59 11.92
N GLY A 320 8.91 -16.56 11.75
CA GLY A 320 7.98 -15.86 12.65
C GLY A 320 7.52 -14.47 12.21
N TRP A 321 7.67 -14.15 10.92
CA TRP A 321 7.30 -12.86 10.33
C TRP A 321 5.81 -12.51 10.45
N THR A 322 4.91 -13.33 9.90
CA THR A 322 3.46 -13.16 10.10
C THR A 322 3.04 -13.80 11.41
N GLN A 323 2.13 -13.15 12.16
CA GLN A 323 1.61 -13.72 13.40
C GLN A 323 1.12 -15.14 13.13
N ARG A 324 1.70 -16.12 13.81
CA ARG A 324 1.35 -17.51 13.55
C ARG A 324 0.00 -17.84 14.18
N ALA A 325 -0.85 -18.50 13.40
CA ALA A 325 -2.11 -19.00 13.88
C ALA A 325 -1.88 -20.12 14.91
N ASN A 326 -2.88 -20.35 15.76
CA ASN A 326 -2.83 -21.46 16.72
C ASN A 326 -2.65 -22.80 16.00
N GLU A 327 -1.60 -23.55 16.32
CA GLU A 327 -1.25 -24.82 15.69
C GLU A 327 -2.35 -25.88 15.81
N ASP A 328 -3.17 -25.81 16.87
CA ASP A 328 -4.31 -26.70 17.10
C ASP A 328 -5.51 -26.41 16.17
N GLY A 329 -5.45 -25.32 15.41
CA GLY A 329 -6.53 -24.82 14.59
C GLY A 329 -7.49 -23.89 15.33
N ALA A 330 -8.46 -23.33 14.59
CA ALA A 330 -9.45 -22.42 15.15
C ALA A 330 -10.85 -22.69 14.59
N THR A 331 -11.86 -22.37 15.40
CA THR A 331 -13.26 -22.34 14.96
C THR A 331 -13.80 -20.92 15.10
N PHE A 332 -14.26 -20.35 14.00
CA PHE A 332 -14.91 -19.05 13.95
C PHE A 332 -16.41 -19.24 13.78
N ASN A 333 -17.20 -18.64 14.67
CA ASN A 333 -18.65 -18.54 14.51
C ASN A 333 -18.97 -17.16 13.96
N VAL A 334 -19.13 -17.02 12.64
CA VAL A 334 -19.23 -15.71 11.99
C VAL A 334 -20.28 -15.70 10.88
N VAL A 335 -21.06 -14.62 10.82
CA VAL A 335 -21.95 -14.31 9.69
C VAL A 335 -21.33 -13.16 8.92
N ILE A 336 -21.09 -13.36 7.62
CA ILE A 336 -20.46 -12.38 6.75
C ILE A 336 -21.46 -11.99 5.68
N ALA A 337 -21.84 -10.71 5.66
CA ALA A 337 -22.56 -10.12 4.55
C ALA A 337 -21.62 -9.15 3.84
N SER A 338 -21.18 -9.47 2.62
CA SER A 338 -20.27 -8.62 1.84
C SER A 338 -20.60 -8.64 0.36
N GLY A 339 -20.07 -7.64 -0.36
CA GLY A 339 -19.98 -7.74 -1.81
C GLY A 339 -18.80 -8.64 -2.21
N ASP A 340 -18.94 -9.35 -3.33
CA ASP A 340 -17.85 -10.14 -3.93
C ASP A 340 -17.00 -9.26 -4.84
N SER A 341 -15.70 -9.50 -4.85
CA SER A 341 -14.76 -8.80 -5.73
C SER A 341 -15.18 -8.94 -7.20
N PRO A 342 -15.07 -7.88 -8.01
CA PRO A 342 -15.27 -8.00 -9.45
C PRO A 342 -14.30 -9.05 -10.02
N PRO A 343 -14.78 -10.03 -10.81
CA PRO A 343 -13.88 -10.98 -11.44
C PRO A 343 -13.05 -10.28 -12.53
N ARG A 344 -11.85 -10.78 -12.78
CA ARG A 344 -11.13 -10.45 -14.01
C ARG A 344 -11.86 -10.97 -15.24
N PRO A 345 -11.60 -10.43 -16.44
CA PRO A 345 -12.18 -10.93 -17.69
C PRO A 345 -12.00 -12.46 -17.89
N GLU A 346 -10.94 -13.02 -17.30
CA GLU A 346 -10.57 -14.44 -17.38
C GLU A 346 -10.96 -15.26 -16.15
N GLU A 347 -11.55 -14.64 -15.12
CA GLU A 347 -11.97 -15.31 -13.90
C GLU A 347 -13.48 -15.57 -13.90
N TYR A 348 -13.87 -16.81 -13.56
CA TYR A 348 -15.27 -17.14 -13.31
C TYR A 348 -15.61 -16.76 -11.87
N ASN A 349 -16.47 -15.75 -11.69
CA ASN A 349 -17.10 -15.30 -10.43
C ASN A 349 -16.28 -15.60 -9.16
N GLY A 350 -15.60 -14.58 -8.64
CA GLY A 350 -14.85 -14.58 -7.38
C GLY A 350 -15.34 -15.63 -6.38
N SER A 351 -14.56 -16.69 -6.22
CA SER A 351 -14.99 -17.84 -5.43
C SER A 351 -14.88 -17.53 -3.94
N LEU A 352 -15.44 -18.40 -3.10
CA LEU A 352 -15.68 -18.20 -1.67
C LEU A 352 -14.42 -17.81 -0.86
N GLU A 353 -13.23 -18.12 -1.38
CA GLU A 353 -11.94 -17.66 -0.87
C GLU A 353 -11.80 -16.13 -0.83
N ASN A 354 -12.58 -15.39 -1.61
CA ASN A 354 -12.55 -13.92 -1.66
C ASN A 354 -13.32 -13.23 -0.54
N PHE A 355 -14.15 -13.96 0.20
CA PHE A 355 -14.95 -13.38 1.29
C PHE A 355 -14.16 -13.21 2.59
N VAL A 356 -13.26 -14.15 2.90
CA VAL A 356 -12.48 -14.14 4.14
C VAL A 356 -11.03 -14.46 3.87
N ARG A 357 -10.21 -13.43 4.04
CA ARG A 357 -8.76 -13.53 4.03
C ARG A 357 -8.25 -13.48 5.46
N PHE A 358 -7.26 -14.32 5.73
CA PHE A 358 -6.53 -14.35 6.99
C PHE A 358 -5.24 -13.55 6.82
N LEU A 359 -4.86 -12.82 7.86
CA LEU A 359 -3.58 -12.11 7.92
C LEU A 359 -2.51 -12.90 8.67
N GLU A 360 -2.92 -13.94 9.40
CA GLU A 360 -2.00 -14.81 10.15
C GLU A 360 -1.31 -15.85 9.24
N ASN A 361 -0.18 -16.35 9.72
CA ASN A 361 0.47 -17.53 9.15
C ASN A 361 -0.30 -18.80 9.56
N TRP A 362 -1.08 -19.37 8.64
CA TRP A 362 -1.78 -20.62 8.86
C TRP A 362 -1.01 -21.86 8.39
N ARG A 363 0.32 -21.83 8.24
CA ARG A 363 1.10 -23.05 7.97
C ARG A 363 1.52 -23.80 9.23
N GLN A 364 1.62 -25.11 9.09
CA GLN A 364 2.26 -25.96 10.09
C GLN A 364 3.77 -25.69 10.20
N ALA A 365 4.34 -26.00 11.37
CA ALA A 365 5.74 -25.71 11.69
C ALA A 365 6.66 -26.54 10.79
N GLY A 366 7.70 -25.91 10.24
CA GLY A 366 8.66 -26.58 9.34
C GLY A 366 8.10 -26.93 7.95
N GLY A 367 6.98 -26.31 7.56
CA GLY A 367 6.43 -26.41 6.20
C GLY A 367 7.03 -25.37 5.26
N SER A 368 7.73 -25.81 4.21
CA SER A 368 8.25 -24.93 3.15
C SER A 368 7.15 -24.40 2.24
N CYS A 369 7.44 -23.37 1.42
CA CYS A 369 6.54 -22.94 0.33
C CYS A 369 6.17 -24.04 -0.66
N ARG A 370 6.94 -25.12 -0.72
CA ARG A 370 6.58 -26.28 -1.55
C ARG A 370 5.67 -27.27 -0.82
N ASN A 371 5.58 -27.18 0.52
CA ASN A 371 4.81 -28.04 1.41
C ASN A 371 3.81 -27.22 2.24
N ASN A 372 2.73 -26.78 1.59
CA ASN A 372 1.73 -25.88 2.18
C ASN A 372 0.66 -26.61 3.03
N GLN A 373 1.07 -27.43 4.01
CA GLN A 373 0.10 -28.02 4.94
C GLN A 373 -0.47 -26.96 5.88
N GLY A 374 -1.69 -26.51 5.60
CA GLY A 374 -2.38 -25.51 6.38
C GLY A 374 -2.92 -26.05 7.72
N ILE A 375 -2.78 -25.26 8.77
CA ILE A 375 -3.49 -25.39 10.04
C ILE A 375 -5.01 -25.37 9.75
N PRO A 376 -5.80 -26.29 10.33
CA PRO A 376 -7.22 -26.37 10.04
C PRO A 376 -8.01 -25.19 10.62
N VAL A 377 -8.83 -24.56 9.79
CA VAL A 377 -9.83 -23.57 10.20
C VAL A 377 -11.22 -24.11 9.97
N ARG A 378 -12.10 -23.98 10.97
CA ARG A 378 -13.53 -24.25 10.85
C ARG A 378 -14.28 -22.93 10.88
N ILE A 379 -15.06 -22.65 9.85
CA ILE A 379 -15.98 -21.50 9.84
C ILE A 379 -17.39 -22.07 9.92
N SER A 380 -18.09 -21.71 10.99
CA SER A 380 -19.48 -22.06 11.25
C SER A 380 -20.32 -20.79 11.19
N GLY A 381 -21.31 -20.74 10.30
CA GLY A 381 -22.18 -19.57 10.16
C GLY A 381 -22.73 -19.41 8.75
N SER A 382 -22.92 -18.17 8.33
CA SER A 382 -23.55 -17.87 7.04
C SER A 382 -22.73 -16.85 6.25
N LEU A 383 -22.65 -17.05 4.94
CA LEU A 383 -21.98 -16.16 4.01
C LEU A 383 -23.02 -15.66 3.01
N ILE A 384 -23.25 -14.34 3.02
CA ILE A 384 -24.29 -13.67 2.27
C ILE A 384 -23.63 -12.71 1.28
N GLN A 385 -23.65 -13.07 0.01
CA GLN A 385 -23.25 -12.20 -1.09
C GLN A 385 -24.45 -11.36 -1.53
N PHE A 386 -24.38 -10.04 -1.38
CA PHE A 386 -25.52 -9.17 -1.72
C PHE A 386 -25.22 -8.13 -2.80
N LYS A 387 -23.96 -7.95 -3.20
CA LYS A 387 -23.54 -7.04 -4.30
C LYS A 387 -22.14 -7.37 -4.81
N ARG A 388 -21.62 -6.56 -5.74
CA ARG A 388 -20.17 -6.47 -6.01
C ARG A 388 -19.50 -5.56 -5.00
N ALA A 389 -18.30 -5.94 -4.55
CA ALA A 389 -17.48 -5.12 -3.69
C ALA A 389 -17.14 -3.81 -4.39
N ALA A 390 -17.19 -2.72 -3.62
CA ALA A 390 -16.92 -1.38 -4.11
C ALA A 390 -15.49 -0.89 -3.78
N TYR A 391 -14.72 -1.74 -3.11
CA TYR A 391 -13.41 -1.43 -2.57
C TYR A 391 -12.64 -2.75 -2.45
N ASP A 392 -11.32 -2.65 -2.45
CA ASP A 392 -10.41 -3.76 -2.15
C ASP A 392 -9.52 -3.33 -0.98
N THR A 393 -9.36 -4.18 0.02
CA THR A 393 -8.69 -3.86 1.29
C THR A 393 -7.25 -4.38 1.37
N ALA A 394 -6.75 -5.09 0.36
CA ALA A 394 -5.36 -5.57 0.30
C ALA A 394 -4.89 -5.73 -1.16
N PRO A 395 -3.58 -5.64 -1.46
CA PRO A 395 -3.04 -5.82 -2.81
C PRO A 395 -3.05 -7.30 -3.25
N PHE A 396 -4.16 -7.99 -3.04
CA PHE A 396 -4.28 -9.42 -3.32
C PHE A 396 -4.62 -9.62 -4.78
N VAL A 397 -3.74 -10.33 -5.46
CA VAL A 397 -3.84 -10.58 -6.88
C VAL A 397 -4.00 -12.09 -7.03
N HIS A 398 -5.06 -12.55 -7.69
CA HIS A 398 -5.23 -13.97 -7.98
C HIS A 398 -4.50 -14.30 -9.27
N ALA A 399 -3.64 -15.32 -9.26
CA ALA A 399 -3.07 -15.89 -10.48
C ALA A 399 -4.08 -16.88 -11.03
N ASN A 400 -4.45 -16.70 -12.28
CA ASN A 400 -5.00 -17.80 -13.05
C ASN A 400 -3.80 -18.59 -13.59
N GLU A 401 -3.80 -19.91 -13.39
CA GLU A 401 -2.81 -20.84 -13.97
C GLU A 401 -2.74 -20.75 -15.51
N ASN A 402 -3.78 -20.18 -16.14
CA ASN A 402 -3.87 -19.92 -17.57
C ASN A 402 -4.01 -18.41 -17.90
N ALA A 403 -3.76 -17.50 -16.94
CA ALA A 403 -3.58 -16.09 -17.31
C ALA A 403 -2.41 -16.04 -18.29
N GLY A 404 -2.65 -15.55 -19.50
CA GLY A 404 -1.61 -15.47 -20.51
C GLY A 404 -0.46 -14.53 -20.10
N GLU A 405 0.31 -14.09 -21.10
CA GLU A 405 1.35 -13.05 -20.91
C GLU A 405 0.78 -11.68 -20.49
N GLU A 406 -0.53 -11.56 -20.27
CA GLU A 406 -1.20 -10.31 -19.93
C GLU A 406 -0.60 -9.70 -18.66
N PRO A 407 -0.04 -8.47 -18.73
CA PRO A 407 0.52 -7.73 -17.61
C PRO A 407 -0.46 -7.71 -16.44
N VAL A 408 -0.01 -8.12 -15.25
CA VAL A 408 -0.82 -7.96 -14.05
C VAL A 408 -0.74 -6.49 -13.66
N PRO A 409 -1.83 -5.71 -13.73
CA PRO A 409 -1.77 -4.29 -13.40
C PRO A 409 -1.45 -4.17 -11.92
N THR A 410 -0.28 -3.64 -11.58
CA THR A 410 0.01 -3.28 -10.20
C THR A 410 -0.34 -1.82 -9.98
N ARG A 411 -0.88 -1.50 -8.80
CA ARG A 411 -1.22 -0.11 -8.45
C ARG A 411 0.01 0.78 -8.21
N PHE A 412 1.21 0.26 -8.44
CA PHE A 412 2.47 0.87 -8.03
C PHE A 412 3.53 0.89 -9.14
N GLY A 413 3.14 0.63 -10.40
CA GLY A 413 4.03 0.77 -11.54
C GLY A 413 5.03 -0.36 -11.76
N TYR A 414 4.73 -1.52 -11.20
CA TYR A 414 5.34 -2.80 -11.59
C TYR A 414 4.46 -3.40 -12.68
N ASP A 415 4.72 -3.07 -13.94
CA ASP A 415 4.25 -3.91 -15.04
C ASP A 415 5.26 -5.07 -15.14
N ILE A 416 4.75 -6.28 -14.92
CA ILE A 416 5.57 -7.50 -14.88
C ILE A 416 5.28 -8.30 -16.12
N ASP A 417 6.32 -8.40 -16.94
CA ASP A 417 6.32 -9.06 -18.23
C ASP A 417 6.57 -10.56 -18.03
N GLY A 418 6.41 -11.36 -19.07
CA GLY A 418 6.62 -12.81 -19.01
C GLY A 418 8.04 -13.24 -18.58
N GLY A 419 9.03 -12.34 -18.62
CA GLY A 419 10.41 -12.57 -18.17
C GLY A 419 10.55 -12.61 -16.65
N ASP A 420 9.93 -11.67 -15.94
CA ASP A 420 9.96 -11.58 -14.47
C ASP A 420 9.02 -12.61 -13.81
N ARG A 421 8.22 -13.32 -14.62
CA ARG A 421 7.26 -14.35 -14.18
C ARG A 421 7.86 -15.74 -13.98
N GLY A 422 9.15 -15.91 -14.30
CA GLY A 422 9.74 -17.24 -14.44
C GLY A 422 8.83 -18.16 -15.27
N ALA A 423 8.83 -19.46 -14.98
CA ALA A 423 7.92 -20.39 -15.65
C ALA A 423 6.46 -20.21 -15.18
N ALA A 424 5.67 -19.37 -15.86
CA ALA A 424 4.19 -19.29 -15.83
C ALA A 424 3.48 -19.18 -14.46
N THR A 425 4.20 -19.06 -13.34
CA THR A 425 3.61 -19.11 -12.00
C THR A 425 3.94 -17.94 -11.10
N SER A 426 4.93 -17.07 -11.36
CA SER A 426 5.16 -15.95 -10.43
C SER A 426 4.29 -14.73 -10.75
N MET A 427 3.71 -14.17 -9.69
CA MET A 427 2.93 -12.94 -9.67
C MET A 427 3.85 -11.81 -9.19
N PRO A 428 3.46 -10.53 -9.37
CA PRO A 428 4.19 -9.38 -8.82
C PRO A 428 4.43 -9.40 -7.34
N TYR A 429 3.62 -10.19 -6.65
CA TYR A 429 3.68 -10.41 -5.25
C TYR A 429 3.64 -11.91 -5.03
N ALA A 430 4.32 -12.76 -5.79
CA ALA A 430 4.34 -14.18 -5.45
C ALA A 430 5.74 -14.74 -5.47
N THR A 431 5.95 -15.63 -4.50
CA THR A 431 7.11 -16.52 -4.46
C THR A 431 7.13 -17.39 -5.73
N ALA A 432 8.26 -18.05 -6.01
CA ALA A 432 8.44 -18.90 -7.19
C ALA A 432 7.35 -20.00 -7.41
N SER A 433 6.46 -20.25 -6.43
CA SER A 433 5.30 -21.15 -6.53
C SER A 433 3.96 -20.47 -6.91
N GLY A 434 3.92 -19.16 -7.14
CA GLY A 434 2.67 -18.43 -7.43
C GLY A 434 1.79 -18.12 -6.23
N GLU A 435 2.33 -18.32 -5.02
CA GLU A 435 1.70 -17.94 -3.76
C GLU A 435 2.19 -16.57 -3.30
N LEU A 436 1.27 -15.74 -2.78
CA LEU A 436 1.64 -14.43 -2.28
C LEU A 436 2.56 -14.53 -1.04
N PRO A 437 3.66 -13.77 -0.94
CA PRO A 437 4.66 -13.89 0.12
C PRO A 437 4.13 -13.45 1.48
N TYR A 438 2.94 -12.87 1.54
CA TYR A 438 2.29 -12.44 2.78
C TYR A 438 0.99 -13.20 3.08
N TYR A 439 0.61 -14.20 2.26
CA TYR A 439 -0.64 -14.93 2.45
C TYR A 439 -0.45 -16.44 2.57
N MET A 440 -0.87 -16.96 3.72
CA MET A 440 -0.76 -18.36 4.08
C MET A 440 -2.14 -18.90 4.38
N ALA A 441 -2.70 -19.61 3.42
CA ALA A 441 -4.07 -20.12 3.55
C ALA A 441 -4.15 -21.24 4.61
N PRO A 442 -5.16 -21.21 5.51
CA PRO A 442 -5.46 -22.37 6.33
C PRO A 442 -6.04 -23.51 5.50
N THR A 443 -6.01 -24.71 6.06
CA THR A 443 -6.87 -25.80 5.58
C THR A 443 -8.31 -25.47 5.99
N ARG A 444 -9.05 -24.85 5.08
CA ARG A 444 -10.43 -24.40 5.32
C ARG A 444 -11.39 -25.58 5.33
N ARG A 445 -12.15 -25.71 6.41
CA ARG A 445 -13.29 -26.63 6.53
C ARG A 445 -14.54 -25.79 6.71
N TYR A 446 -15.22 -25.53 5.61
CA TYR A 446 -16.50 -24.84 5.63
C TYR A 446 -17.62 -25.81 6.03
N GLY A 447 -18.41 -25.43 7.04
CA GLY A 447 -19.76 -25.95 7.23
C GLY A 447 -20.70 -24.80 6.92
N PHE A 448 -21.28 -24.77 5.71
CA PHE A 448 -22.29 -23.77 5.37
C PHE A 448 -23.68 -24.36 5.55
N ASP A 449 -24.53 -23.61 6.24
CA ASP A 449 -25.97 -23.77 6.12
C ASP A 449 -26.38 -23.06 4.83
N VAL A 450 -26.94 -23.80 3.86
CA VAL A 450 -27.31 -23.23 2.55
C VAL A 450 -28.58 -22.39 2.75
N ALA A 451 -28.41 -21.14 3.21
CA ALA A 451 -29.52 -20.20 3.31
C ALA A 451 -29.87 -19.65 1.91
N LEU A 452 -31.18 -19.60 1.64
CA LEU A 452 -31.85 -19.23 0.39
C LEU A 452 -31.11 -18.22 -0.49
N LEU A 453 -30.75 -18.68 -1.70
CA LEU A 453 -30.32 -17.82 -2.80
C LEU A 453 -31.54 -17.03 -3.31
N THR A 454 -31.74 -15.79 -2.85
CA THR A 454 -32.73 -14.88 -3.44
C THR A 454 -32.09 -14.26 -4.69
N GLN A 455 -32.16 -14.97 -5.81
CA GLN A 455 -31.93 -14.36 -7.12
C GLN A 455 -33.24 -13.83 -7.66
N LEU A 456 -33.23 -12.62 -8.23
CA LEU A 456 -34.28 -12.23 -9.14
C LEU A 456 -34.29 -13.25 -10.30
N PRO A 457 -35.44 -13.81 -10.68
CA PRO A 457 -35.50 -14.80 -11.74
C PRO A 457 -34.87 -14.24 -13.01
N ASP A 458 -34.00 -15.03 -13.65
CA ASP A 458 -33.40 -14.66 -14.93
C ASP A 458 -34.48 -14.54 -16.03
N LEU A 459 -34.11 -14.04 -17.20
CA LEU A 459 -35.06 -13.78 -18.30
C LEU A 459 -35.78 -15.05 -18.77
N PHE A 460 -35.19 -16.23 -18.56
CA PHE A 460 -35.81 -17.52 -18.83
C PHE A 460 -36.79 -17.92 -17.71
N SER A 461 -36.36 -17.84 -16.45
CA SER A 461 -37.14 -18.17 -15.26
C SER A 461 -38.28 -17.20 -15.00
N SER A 462 -38.17 -15.95 -15.44
CA SER A 462 -39.25 -14.95 -15.40
C SER A 462 -40.47 -15.33 -16.24
N ARG A 463 -40.32 -16.27 -17.18
CA ARG A 463 -41.45 -16.86 -17.92
C ARG A 463 -42.16 -17.98 -17.14
N PHE A 464 -41.50 -18.53 -16.13
CA PHE A 464 -42.00 -19.61 -15.29
C PHE A 464 -42.35 -19.14 -13.86
N THR A 465 -41.94 -17.94 -13.48
CA THR A 465 -42.32 -17.31 -12.21
C THR A 465 -43.48 -16.36 -12.46
N THR A 466 -44.63 -16.65 -11.86
CA THR A 466 -45.70 -15.65 -11.72
C THR A 466 -45.22 -14.61 -10.71
N PRO A 467 -45.32 -13.29 -10.99
CA PRO A 467 -45.06 -12.29 -9.97
C PRO A 467 -45.92 -12.59 -8.74
N SER A 468 -45.29 -12.59 -7.55
CA SER A 468 -45.98 -12.93 -6.29
C SER A 468 -47.23 -12.07 -6.15
N ALA A 469 -48.41 -12.69 -6.10
CA ALA A 469 -49.68 -12.01 -5.93
C ALA A 469 -50.00 -11.71 -4.45
N GLY A 470 -49.05 -11.93 -3.54
CA GLY A 470 -49.19 -11.71 -2.11
C GLY A 470 -47.88 -11.27 -1.46
N ASP A 471 -48.00 -10.79 -0.22
CA ASP A 471 -46.88 -10.54 0.67
C ASP A 471 -46.00 -11.80 0.76
N PRO A 472 -44.66 -11.66 0.84
CA PRO A 472 -43.76 -12.80 0.91
C PRO A 472 -44.13 -13.74 2.06
N ASP A 473 -44.11 -15.06 1.81
CA ASP A 473 -44.19 -16.07 2.87
C ASP A 473 -42.88 -16.02 3.67
N GLU A 474 -42.80 -15.08 4.61
CA GLU A 474 -41.70 -14.93 5.55
C GLU A 474 -41.80 -16.04 6.61
N PHE A 475 -40.88 -17.02 6.57
CA PHE A 475 -40.73 -18.03 7.63
C PHE A 475 -40.15 -17.45 8.93
N PHE A 476 -39.79 -16.17 8.93
CA PHE A 476 -39.29 -15.44 10.09
C PHE A 476 -40.28 -14.33 10.42
N ARG A 477 -40.90 -14.44 11.59
CA ARG A 477 -41.71 -13.35 12.14
C ARG A 477 -40.78 -12.41 12.90
N GLU A 478 -40.65 -11.17 12.46
CA GLU A 478 -40.15 -10.11 13.34
C GLU A 478 -41.10 -9.98 14.52
N VAL A 479 -40.63 -10.37 15.69
CA VAL A 479 -41.41 -10.26 16.91
C VAL A 479 -41.37 -8.80 17.36
N SER A 480 -42.55 -8.22 17.64
CA SER A 480 -42.63 -6.85 18.14
C SER A 480 -41.74 -6.69 19.38
N ARG A 481 -41.16 -5.51 19.58
CA ARG A 481 -40.42 -5.18 20.82
C ARG A 481 -41.29 -5.27 22.07
N ASP A 482 -42.61 -5.25 21.90
CA ASP A 482 -43.62 -5.45 22.95
C ASP A 482 -43.95 -6.94 23.19
N ASP A 483 -43.29 -7.88 22.50
CA ASP A 483 -43.51 -9.31 22.72
C ASP A 483 -42.92 -9.75 24.07
N SER A 484 -43.70 -10.51 24.83
CA SER A 484 -43.35 -11.02 26.16
C SER A 484 -42.00 -11.76 26.22
N TRP A 485 -41.61 -12.44 25.14
CA TRP A 485 -40.32 -13.13 25.08
C TRP A 485 -39.16 -12.14 24.95
N VAL A 486 -39.33 -11.10 24.12
CA VAL A 486 -38.34 -10.02 23.94
C VAL A 486 -38.24 -9.16 25.21
N GLU A 487 -39.37 -8.88 25.87
CA GLU A 487 -39.39 -8.17 27.16
C GLU A 487 -38.62 -8.93 28.25
N THR A 488 -38.76 -10.26 28.30
CA THR A 488 -38.03 -11.10 29.27
C THR A 488 -36.52 -10.99 29.09
N LEU A 489 -36.04 -10.88 27.84
CA LEU A 489 -34.62 -10.71 27.54
C LEU A 489 -34.12 -9.30 27.86
N LEU A 490 -34.92 -8.27 27.56
CA LEU A 490 -34.55 -6.87 27.80
C LEU A 490 -34.60 -6.48 29.28
N CYS A 491 -35.49 -7.10 30.05
CA CYS A 491 -35.69 -6.84 31.48
C CYS A 491 -35.06 -7.93 32.38
N ALA A 492 -34.21 -8.78 31.82
CA ALA A 492 -33.44 -9.76 32.58
C ALA A 492 -32.54 -9.04 33.60
N LYS A 493 -32.54 -9.53 34.84
CA LYS A 493 -31.67 -9.04 35.92
C LYS A 493 -30.50 -9.99 36.08
N GLU A 494 -29.33 -9.43 36.33
CA GLU A 494 -28.14 -10.23 36.62
C GLU A 494 -28.36 -11.06 37.90
N ASP A 495 -28.04 -12.35 37.83
CA ASP A 495 -28.16 -13.26 38.97
C ASP A 495 -27.01 -13.01 39.95
N THR A 496 -27.35 -12.53 41.15
CA THR A 496 -26.39 -12.25 42.23
C THR A 496 -26.24 -13.43 43.21
N GLY A 497 -26.95 -14.53 42.97
CA GLY A 497 -26.97 -15.69 43.87
C GLY A 497 -27.72 -15.47 45.19
N ASP A 498 -28.27 -14.27 45.44
CA ASP A 498 -29.15 -13.96 46.56
C ASP A 498 -30.54 -13.56 46.03
N PRO A 499 -31.58 -14.42 46.16
CA PRO A 499 -32.93 -14.13 45.66
C PRO A 499 -33.59 -12.91 46.32
N LYS A 500 -32.99 -12.32 47.37
CA LYS A 500 -33.45 -11.08 48.01
C LYS A 500 -32.73 -9.82 47.53
N LYS A 501 -31.72 -9.94 46.65
CA LYS A 501 -30.94 -8.80 46.13
C LYS A 501 -30.65 -8.96 44.63
N PRO A 502 -31.66 -8.84 43.75
CA PRO A 502 -31.42 -8.98 42.31
C PRO A 502 -30.40 -7.93 41.82
N GLY A 503 -29.54 -8.33 40.88
CA GLY A 503 -28.52 -7.47 40.30
C GLY A 503 -29.09 -6.34 39.45
N PRO A 504 -28.22 -5.46 38.91
CA PRO A 504 -28.64 -4.43 37.98
C PRO A 504 -29.34 -5.05 36.75
N GLU A 505 -30.25 -4.30 36.15
CA GLU A 505 -30.93 -4.71 34.91
C GLU A 505 -29.94 -4.67 33.73
N ALA A 506 -30.07 -5.62 32.82
CA ALA A 506 -29.15 -5.76 31.69
C ALA A 506 -29.17 -4.54 30.74
N VAL A 507 -30.30 -3.82 30.63
CA VAL A 507 -30.41 -2.59 29.82
C VAL A 507 -31.44 -1.61 30.42
N ASN A 508 -31.26 -0.32 30.10
CA ASN A 508 -32.06 0.87 30.42
C ASN A 508 -33.56 0.63 30.78
N GLN A 509 -33.91 0.92 32.04
CA GLN A 509 -35.25 0.81 32.68
C GLN A 509 -36.44 1.39 31.90
N ARG A 510 -36.19 2.23 30.90
CA ARG A 510 -37.22 2.92 30.12
C ARG A 510 -38.12 1.98 29.30
N TYR A 511 -37.69 0.74 29.05
CA TYR A 511 -38.39 -0.23 28.19
C TYR A 511 -39.09 -1.35 28.96
N CYS A 512 -38.90 -1.45 30.27
CA CYS A 512 -39.63 -2.40 31.12
C CYS A 512 -40.95 -1.75 31.57
N ARG A 513 -42.09 -2.31 31.15
CA ARG A 513 -43.41 -1.78 31.57
C ARG A 513 -43.57 -2.01 33.08
N LYS A 514 -44.17 -1.03 33.77
CA LYS A 514 -44.48 -1.09 35.22
C LYS A 514 -45.50 -2.16 35.56
#